data_AF-A0ABD0NDB5-F1
#
_entry.id   AF-A0ABD0NDB5-F1
#
_cell.length_a   1.000
_cell.length_b   1.000
_cell.length_c   1.000
_cell.angle_alpha   90.00
_cell.angle_beta   90.00
_cell.angle_gamma   90.00
#
_symmetry.space_group_name_H-M   'P 1'
#
loop_
_entity.id
_entity.type
_entity.pdbx_description
1 polymer ?
#
loop_
_entity_poly.entity_id
_entity_poly.type
_entity_poly.pdbx_seq_one_letter_code
_entity_poly.pdbx_strand_id
1 'polypeptide(L)'
;AKFLGNAVPPVFAVIARAVRVDRKLLGYQLAAYFDKPTARVQLVVSSIAENDNMKICADGALLSKHKVTVSLECQQYAVIAKAEAGVLGEFPAARLEVEWERLPIIVTTYAKKLAKHIPMAALKAGFRLERVANADKEIELTAALPAQKIPEMTLSRMAIPLPIAIPINPDGTLSIHIDEDILTWIHKHIKEE
;
A
#
# COMPACT_ATOMS: atom_id res chain seq x y z
N ALA A 1 12.36 3.41 4.70
CA ALA A 1 13.10 3.20 3.42
C ALA A 1 14.09 4.35 3.15
N LYS A 2 15.17 4.14 2.36
CA LYS A 2 16.17 5.20 2.04
C LYS A 2 15.61 6.22 1.04
N PHE A 3 15.79 7.52 1.29
CA PHE A 3 15.35 8.62 0.41
C PHE A 3 16.03 8.54 -0.97
N LEU A 4 15.22 8.51 -2.04
CA LEU A 4 15.67 8.40 -3.43
C LEU A 4 16.38 9.66 -3.93
N GLY A 5 16.04 10.84 -3.42
CA GLY A 5 16.67 12.09 -3.84
C GLY A 5 18.18 12.19 -3.55
N ASN A 6 18.75 11.25 -2.79
CA ASN A 6 20.20 11.13 -2.60
C ASN A 6 20.90 10.34 -3.73
N ALA A 7 20.13 9.62 -4.55
CA ALA A 7 20.64 8.71 -5.58
C ALA A 7 20.17 9.07 -7.00
N VAL A 8 18.93 9.58 -7.13
CA VAL A 8 18.33 9.94 -8.42
C VAL A 8 17.75 11.36 -8.38
N PRO A 9 17.86 12.14 -9.48
CA PRO A 9 17.20 13.43 -9.58
C PRO A 9 15.67 13.25 -9.59
N PRO A 10 14.90 14.26 -9.16
CA PRO A 10 13.44 14.21 -9.26
C PRO A 10 13.02 14.21 -10.73
N VAL A 11 12.00 13.41 -11.05
CA VAL A 11 11.35 13.40 -12.38
C VAL A 11 10.57 14.70 -12.58
N PHE A 12 9.88 15.16 -11.54
CA PHE A 12 9.27 16.49 -11.53
C PHE A 12 9.21 17.05 -10.12
N ALA A 13 9.13 18.38 -10.03
CA ALA A 13 8.88 19.10 -8.79
C ALA A 13 7.90 20.25 -9.03
N VAL A 14 6.94 20.41 -8.11
CA VAL A 14 5.97 21.51 -8.10
C VAL A 14 6.12 22.27 -6.80
N ILE A 15 6.26 23.58 -6.88
CA ILE A 15 6.44 24.48 -5.73
C ILE A 15 5.28 25.46 -5.71
N ALA A 16 4.39 25.31 -4.74
CA ALA A 16 3.34 26.27 -4.46
C ALA A 16 3.82 27.19 -3.33
N ARG A 17 4.14 28.45 -3.65
CA ARG A 17 4.68 29.43 -2.69
C ARG A 17 3.83 30.70 -2.61
N ALA A 18 3.67 31.22 -1.41
CA ALA A 18 3.15 32.55 -1.12
C ALA A 18 4.22 33.35 -0.35
N VAL A 19 4.48 34.58 -0.80
CA VAL A 19 5.43 35.49 -0.15
C VAL A 19 4.63 36.49 0.66
N ARG A 20 4.86 36.51 1.97
CA ARG A 20 4.20 37.44 2.90
C ARG A 20 4.89 38.81 2.91
N VAL A 21 4.20 39.80 3.47
CA VAL A 21 4.74 41.16 3.67
C VAL A 21 6.00 41.16 4.56
N ASP A 22 6.07 40.25 5.53
CA ASP A 22 7.24 40.04 6.40
C ASP A 22 8.38 39.25 5.71
N ARG A 23 8.28 39.05 4.38
CA ARG A 23 9.22 38.29 3.54
C ARG A 23 9.36 36.81 3.91
N LYS A 24 8.51 36.29 4.80
CA LYS A 24 8.49 34.86 5.12
C LYS A 24 7.81 34.07 4.01
N LEU A 25 8.35 32.89 3.75
CA LEU A 25 7.79 31.94 2.80
C LEU A 25 6.68 31.12 3.48
N LEU A 26 5.57 30.95 2.76
CA LEU A 26 4.56 29.95 3.05
C LEU A 26 4.38 29.08 1.82
N GLY A 27 4.08 27.80 2.02
CA GLY A 27 3.75 26.92 0.93
C GLY A 27 4.30 25.53 1.06
N TYR A 28 4.13 24.75 0.00
CA TYR A 28 4.48 23.35 -0.06
C TYR A 28 5.25 23.05 -1.34
N GLN A 29 6.23 22.16 -1.23
CA GLN A 29 6.85 21.53 -2.39
C GLN A 29 6.40 20.08 -2.50
N LEU A 30 6.18 19.65 -3.73
CA LEU A 30 5.94 18.26 -4.11
C LEU A 30 7.08 17.86 -5.04
N ALA A 31 7.77 16.77 -4.73
CA ALA A 31 8.80 16.17 -5.58
C ALA A 31 8.49 14.70 -5.82
N ALA A 32 8.61 14.26 -7.08
CA ALA A 32 8.46 12.86 -7.47
C ALA A 32 9.79 12.31 -7.97
N TYR A 33 10.14 11.13 -7.49
CA TYR A 33 11.36 10.40 -7.85
C TYR A 33 10.97 9.05 -8.45
N PHE A 34 11.70 8.61 -9.45
CA PHE A 34 11.52 7.30 -10.06
C PHE A 34 12.88 6.65 -10.29
N ASP A 35 13.05 5.46 -9.72
CA ASP A 35 14.24 4.64 -9.92
C ASP A 35 13.88 3.50 -10.90
N LYS A 36 14.31 3.66 -12.16
CA LYS A 36 13.96 2.73 -13.26
C LYS A 36 14.38 1.27 -12.96
N PRO A 37 15.61 0.98 -12.49
CA PRO A 37 16.07 -0.40 -12.27
C PRO A 37 15.26 -1.18 -11.23
N THR A 38 14.73 -0.51 -10.21
CA THR A 38 13.96 -1.14 -9.14
C THR A 38 12.46 -0.93 -9.26
N ALA A 39 12.01 -0.28 -10.35
CA ALA A 39 10.62 0.14 -10.54
C ALA A 39 10.02 0.81 -9.29
N ARG A 40 10.83 1.65 -8.63
CA ARG A 40 10.47 2.29 -7.36
C ARG A 40 10.12 3.75 -7.58
N VAL A 41 8.96 4.15 -7.07
CA VAL A 41 8.47 5.52 -7.08
C VAL A 41 8.52 6.06 -5.66
N GLN A 42 8.98 7.31 -5.49
CA GLN A 42 8.88 8.02 -4.22
C GLN A 42 8.30 9.41 -4.45
N LEU A 43 7.25 9.73 -3.70
CA LEU A 43 6.63 11.03 -3.67
C LEU A 43 6.95 11.69 -2.33
N VAL A 44 7.39 12.95 -2.36
CA VAL A 44 7.71 13.72 -1.16
C VAL A 44 6.98 15.05 -1.20
N VAL A 45 6.17 15.31 -0.17
CA VAL A 45 5.57 16.61 0.10
C VAL A 45 6.23 17.19 1.34
N SER A 46 6.70 18.43 1.28
CA SER A 46 7.21 19.12 2.46
C SER A 46 6.78 20.57 2.51
N SER A 47 6.72 21.12 3.71
CA SER A 47 6.55 22.55 3.92
C SER A 47 7.80 23.31 3.46
N ILE A 48 7.59 24.54 3.00
CA ILE A 48 8.64 25.51 2.64
C ILE A 48 8.74 26.61 3.72
N ALA A 49 7.81 26.64 4.67
CA ALA A 49 7.80 27.64 5.72
C ALA A 49 8.94 27.39 6.73
N GLU A 50 9.63 28.46 7.14
CA GLU A 50 10.83 28.38 8.01
C GLU A 50 10.57 27.67 9.35
N ASN A 51 9.35 27.75 9.87
CA ASN A 51 8.97 27.19 11.17
C ASN A 51 8.06 25.96 11.07
N ASP A 52 7.96 25.34 9.90
CA ASP A 52 7.16 24.15 9.68
C ASP A 52 8.01 23.04 9.07
N ASN A 53 8.22 21.97 9.84
CA ASN A 53 9.01 20.84 9.41
C ASN A 53 8.14 19.72 8.80
N MET A 54 6.84 19.95 8.55
CA MET A 54 5.95 18.93 8.01
C MET A 54 6.53 18.29 6.74
N LYS A 55 6.62 16.95 6.75
CA LYS A 55 7.07 16.16 5.60
C LYS A 55 6.27 14.86 5.52
N ILE A 56 5.68 14.62 4.36
CA ILE A 56 4.95 13.40 4.04
C ILE A 56 5.69 12.75 2.89
N CYS A 57 5.96 11.45 3.00
CA CYS A 57 6.53 10.69 1.90
C CYS A 57 5.71 9.44 1.66
N ALA A 58 5.49 9.16 0.38
CA ALA A 58 4.93 7.92 -0.11
C ALA A 58 6.01 7.23 -0.93
N ASP A 59 6.18 5.94 -0.72
CA ASP A 59 7.12 5.09 -1.43
C ASP A 59 6.35 3.90 -1.99
N GLY A 60 6.65 3.50 -3.21
CA GLY A 60 6.06 2.32 -3.84
C GLY A 60 7.14 1.59 -4.62
N ALA A 61 7.24 0.29 -4.43
CA ALA A 61 8.20 -0.54 -5.14
C ALA A 61 7.56 -1.85 -5.59
N LEU A 62 7.81 -2.22 -6.85
CA LEU A 62 7.51 -3.55 -7.34
C LEU A 62 8.70 -4.47 -7.03
N LEU A 63 8.55 -5.36 -6.05
CA LEU A 63 9.62 -6.27 -5.62
C LEU A 63 9.76 -7.49 -6.54
N SER A 64 8.65 -7.91 -7.14
CA SER A 64 8.60 -8.95 -8.18
C SER A 64 7.34 -8.79 -9.02
N LYS A 65 7.17 -9.59 -10.09
CA LYS A 65 5.97 -9.57 -10.94
C LYS A 65 4.65 -9.68 -10.16
N HIS A 66 4.68 -10.35 -9.01
CA HIS A 66 3.50 -10.61 -8.19
C HIS A 66 3.63 -10.05 -6.78
N LYS A 67 4.57 -9.14 -6.52
CA LYS A 67 4.78 -8.57 -5.18
C LYS A 67 5.03 -7.07 -5.25
N VAL A 68 4.17 -6.31 -4.59
CA VAL A 68 4.26 -4.86 -4.49
C VAL A 68 4.29 -4.44 -3.02
N THR A 69 5.07 -3.42 -2.72
CA THR A 69 5.10 -2.78 -1.42
C THR A 69 4.82 -1.30 -1.59
N VAL A 70 3.97 -0.76 -0.74
CA VAL A 70 3.69 0.66 -0.62
C VAL A 70 3.95 1.06 0.82
N SER A 71 4.69 2.14 1.04
CA SER A 71 4.89 2.69 2.38
C SER A 71 4.63 4.19 2.42
N LEU A 72 4.18 4.65 3.58
CA LEU A 72 4.00 6.04 3.92
C LEU A 72 4.88 6.32 5.15
N GLU A 73 6.09 6.81 4.91
CA GLU A 73 7.15 6.92 5.92
C GLU A 73 7.93 8.22 5.74
N CYS A 74 7.82 9.18 6.67
CA CYS A 74 8.76 10.31 6.73
C CYS A 74 8.77 11.13 8.02
N GLN A 75 7.78 10.97 8.91
CA GLN A 75 7.75 11.64 10.21
C GLN A 75 7.05 10.79 11.29
N GLN A 76 5.86 11.22 11.71
CA GLN A 76 5.16 10.70 12.88
C GLN A 76 4.30 9.48 12.57
N TYR A 77 4.16 9.15 11.28
CA TYR A 77 3.35 8.05 10.81
C TYR A 77 4.20 7.15 9.92
N ALA A 78 4.04 5.86 10.14
CA ALA A 78 4.67 4.80 9.38
C ALA A 78 3.60 3.74 9.13
N VAL A 79 3.22 3.59 7.87
CA VAL A 79 2.28 2.58 7.40
C VAL A 79 2.92 1.88 6.21
N ILE A 80 2.91 0.56 6.22
CA ILE A 80 3.46 -0.28 5.16
C ILE A 80 2.36 -1.23 4.72
N ALA A 81 2.06 -1.27 3.43
CA ALA A 81 1.17 -2.22 2.82
C ALA A 81 1.97 -3.07 1.83
N LYS A 82 1.86 -4.39 1.95
CA LYS A 82 2.45 -5.37 1.05
C LYS A 82 1.31 -6.16 0.41
N ALA A 83 1.32 -6.27 -0.91
CA ALA A 83 0.41 -7.15 -1.61
C ALA A 83 1.22 -8.14 -2.44
N GLU A 84 0.89 -9.43 -2.30
CA GLU A 84 1.53 -10.49 -3.05
C GLU A 84 0.50 -11.49 -3.60
N ALA A 85 0.78 -12.02 -4.79
CA ALA A 85 0.05 -13.12 -5.38
C ALA A 85 1.01 -14.30 -5.60
N GLY A 86 0.52 -15.51 -5.39
CA GLY A 86 1.31 -16.73 -5.45
C GLY A 86 0.46 -17.97 -5.26
N VAL A 87 1.06 -18.99 -4.64
CA VAL A 87 0.42 -20.28 -4.39
C VAL A 87 0.50 -20.60 -2.90
N LEU A 88 -0.62 -21.00 -2.30
CA LEU A 88 -0.74 -21.45 -0.93
C LEU A 88 -1.11 -22.95 -0.93
N GLY A 89 -0.11 -23.81 -0.68
CA GLY A 89 -0.27 -25.25 -0.87
C GLY A 89 -0.38 -25.57 -2.36
N GLU A 90 -1.53 -26.08 -2.79
CA GLU A 90 -1.84 -26.38 -4.20
C GLU A 90 -2.73 -25.31 -4.85
N PHE A 91 -3.09 -24.27 -4.10
CA PHE A 91 -4.13 -23.31 -4.48
C PHE A 91 -3.56 -21.94 -4.81
N PRO A 92 -4.00 -21.27 -5.90
CA PRO A 92 -3.68 -19.88 -6.14
C PRO A 92 -4.13 -19.03 -4.97
N ALA A 93 -3.27 -18.13 -4.52
CA ALA A 93 -3.56 -17.24 -3.40
C ALA A 93 -3.06 -15.82 -3.63
N ALA A 94 -3.74 -14.88 -2.98
CA ALA A 94 -3.35 -13.50 -2.85
C ALA A 94 -3.33 -13.13 -1.36
N ARG A 95 -2.28 -12.43 -0.94
CA ARG A 95 -2.08 -11.95 0.42
C ARG A 95 -1.88 -10.45 0.41
N LEU A 96 -2.60 -9.77 1.28
CA LEU A 96 -2.46 -8.36 1.59
C LEU A 96 -2.10 -8.26 3.07
N GLU A 97 -0.99 -7.58 3.36
CA GLU A 97 -0.47 -7.36 4.70
C GLU A 97 -0.31 -5.86 4.91
N VAL A 98 -0.86 -5.32 5.97
CA VAL A 98 -0.82 -3.91 6.32
C VAL A 98 -0.28 -3.79 7.73
N GLU A 99 0.89 -3.21 7.86
CA GLU A 99 1.57 -2.94 9.12
C GLU A 99 1.61 -1.44 9.38
N TRP A 100 1.54 -1.04 10.65
CA TRP A 100 1.75 0.35 11.03
C TRP A 100 2.52 0.48 12.33
N GLU A 101 3.36 1.51 12.45
CA GLU A 101 4.01 1.80 13.74
C GLU A 101 3.20 2.84 14.51
N ARG A 102 2.76 3.89 13.80
CA ARG A 102 2.06 5.05 14.35
C ARG A 102 1.01 5.53 13.35
N LEU A 103 -0.21 5.67 13.83
CA LEU A 103 -1.34 6.22 13.10
C LEU A 103 -1.82 7.50 13.78
N PRO A 104 -2.45 8.42 13.03
CA PRO A 104 -3.13 9.57 13.62
C PRO A 104 -4.16 9.12 14.67
N ILE A 105 -4.30 9.88 15.77
CA ILE A 105 -5.26 9.57 16.86
C ILE A 105 -6.68 9.42 16.30
N ILE A 106 -7.04 10.24 15.32
CA ILE A 106 -8.37 10.19 14.68
C ILE A 106 -8.61 8.82 14.02
N VAL A 107 -7.62 8.29 13.30
CA VAL A 107 -7.71 6.99 12.62
C VAL A 107 -7.88 5.86 13.65
N THR A 108 -7.05 5.84 14.70
CA THR A 108 -7.15 4.81 15.75
C THR A 108 -8.47 4.87 16.51
N THR A 109 -9.02 6.06 16.73
CA THR A 109 -10.30 6.25 17.41
C THR A 109 -11.45 5.68 16.58
N TYR A 110 -11.49 5.99 15.27
CA TYR A 110 -12.50 5.44 14.36
C TYR A 110 -12.34 3.93 14.19
N ALA A 111 -11.12 3.43 14.03
CA ALA A 111 -10.83 2.00 13.91
C ALA A 111 -11.34 1.23 15.14
N LYS A 112 -11.05 1.70 16.36
CA LYS A 112 -11.57 1.09 17.61
C LYS A 112 -13.09 1.08 17.68
N LYS A 113 -13.76 2.10 17.14
CA LYS A 113 -15.23 2.16 17.12
C LYS A 113 -15.80 1.13 16.14
N LEU A 114 -15.21 1.00 14.95
CA LEU A 114 -15.61 0.02 13.94
C LEU A 114 -15.32 -1.42 14.38
N ALA A 115 -14.17 -1.67 14.99
CA ALA A 115 -13.74 -3.00 15.43
C ALA A 115 -14.75 -3.68 16.36
N LYS A 116 -15.49 -2.91 17.18
CA LYS A 116 -16.54 -3.44 18.06
C LYS A 116 -17.72 -4.08 17.30
N HIS A 117 -17.94 -3.67 16.05
CA HIS A 117 -19.05 -4.16 15.23
C HIS A 117 -18.66 -5.32 14.30
N ILE A 118 -17.36 -5.54 14.09
CA ILE A 118 -16.84 -6.57 13.17
C ILE A 118 -17.30 -7.98 13.57
N PRO A 119 -17.18 -8.43 14.84
CA PRO A 119 -17.54 -9.80 15.20
C PRO A 119 -19.01 -10.13 14.89
N MET A 120 -19.92 -9.19 15.19
CA MET A 120 -21.35 -9.39 14.97
C MET A 120 -21.70 -9.42 13.48
N ALA A 121 -21.07 -8.54 12.68
CA ALA A 121 -21.25 -8.53 11.23
C ALA A 121 -20.69 -9.81 10.58
N ALA A 122 -19.51 -10.25 11.02
CA ALA A 122 -18.85 -11.45 10.53
C ALA A 122 -19.70 -12.71 10.76
N LEU A 123 -20.25 -12.88 11.96
CA LEU A 123 -21.15 -14.00 12.28
C LEU A 123 -22.41 -13.99 11.40
N LYS A 124 -23.04 -12.83 11.21
CA LYS A 124 -24.21 -12.69 10.31
C LYS A 124 -23.87 -13.03 8.85
N ALA A 125 -22.66 -12.72 8.42
CA ALA A 125 -22.16 -13.04 7.09
C ALA A 125 -21.61 -14.48 6.95
N GLY A 126 -21.74 -15.32 7.98
CA GLY A 126 -21.33 -16.73 7.95
C GLY A 126 -19.82 -16.97 8.06
N PHE A 127 -19.06 -16.00 8.55
CA PHE A 127 -17.63 -16.19 8.84
C PHE A 127 -17.44 -16.95 10.15
N ARG A 128 -16.43 -17.81 10.18
CA ARG A 128 -15.92 -18.43 11.40
C ARG A 128 -14.97 -17.47 12.09
N LEU A 129 -15.21 -17.19 13.37
CA LEU A 129 -14.30 -16.43 14.23
C LEU A 129 -13.37 -17.41 14.94
N GLU A 130 -12.07 -17.28 14.74
CA GLU A 130 -11.06 -17.82 15.66
C GLU A 130 -10.39 -16.66 16.39
N ARG A 131 -10.38 -16.74 17.73
CA ARG A 131 -9.77 -15.72 18.58
C ARG A 131 -8.27 -16.01 18.68
N VAL A 132 -7.52 -15.52 17.70
CA VAL A 132 -6.06 -15.57 17.69
C VAL A 132 -5.51 -14.20 18.07
N ALA A 133 -4.49 -14.16 18.92
CA ALA A 133 -3.76 -12.94 19.23
C ALA A 133 -2.79 -12.64 18.08
N ASN A 134 -3.16 -11.68 17.22
CA ASN A 134 -2.27 -11.13 16.21
C ASN A 134 -1.45 -9.97 16.78
N ALA A 135 -0.42 -9.53 16.06
CA ALA A 135 0.31 -8.32 16.42
C ALA A 135 -0.64 -7.10 16.44
N ASP A 136 -0.56 -6.27 17.48
CA ASP A 136 -1.50 -5.15 17.73
C ASP A 136 -1.56 -4.07 16.63
N LYS A 137 -0.67 -4.15 15.63
CA LYS A 137 -0.51 -3.14 14.59
C LYS A 137 -0.35 -3.72 13.19
N GLU A 138 -0.99 -4.86 12.96
CA GLU A 138 -0.91 -5.60 11.71
C GLU A 138 -2.29 -6.13 11.34
N ILE A 139 -2.63 -5.98 10.06
CA ILE A 139 -3.76 -6.64 9.41
C ILE A 139 -3.19 -7.50 8.30
N GLU A 140 -3.60 -8.75 8.27
CA GLU A 140 -3.36 -9.61 7.14
C GLU A 140 -4.71 -9.98 6.51
N LEU A 141 -4.72 -10.23 5.21
CA LEU A 141 -5.84 -10.73 4.45
C LEU A 141 -5.29 -11.70 3.42
N THR A 142 -5.69 -12.97 3.49
CA THR A 142 -5.18 -14.04 2.64
C THR A 142 -6.32 -14.77 1.95
N ALA A 143 -6.49 -14.55 0.66
CA ALA A 143 -7.47 -15.25 -0.16
C ALA A 143 -6.80 -16.36 -0.96
N ALA A 144 -7.20 -17.61 -0.79
CA ALA A 144 -6.85 -18.71 -1.67
C ALA A 144 -8.08 -19.18 -2.45
N LEU A 145 -7.90 -19.85 -3.57
CA LEU A 145 -9.01 -20.46 -4.31
C LEU A 145 -8.97 -21.97 -4.10
N PRO A 146 -9.99 -22.59 -3.46
CA PRO A 146 -11.37 -22.09 -3.26
C PRO A 146 -11.70 -21.46 -1.87
N ALA A 147 -10.73 -21.05 -1.05
CA ALA A 147 -10.94 -20.62 0.35
C ALA A 147 -10.29 -19.27 0.75
N GLN A 148 -11.06 -18.33 1.34
CA GLN A 148 -10.58 -17.02 1.79
C GLN A 148 -10.43 -16.93 3.33
N LYS A 149 -9.31 -16.35 3.81
CA LYS A 149 -8.98 -16.08 5.23
C LYS A 149 -8.67 -14.59 5.42
N ILE A 150 -9.15 -13.95 6.47
CA ILE A 150 -8.90 -12.53 6.80
C ILE A 150 -8.41 -12.42 8.25
N PRO A 151 -7.11 -12.17 8.51
CA PRO A 151 -6.62 -11.85 9.86
C PRO A 151 -6.67 -10.37 10.32
N GLU A 152 -7.49 -10.10 11.33
CA GLU A 152 -7.20 -9.11 12.39
C GLU A 152 -7.83 -9.61 13.71
N MET A 153 -8.95 -10.31 13.56
CA MET A 153 -9.31 -11.55 14.26
C MET A 153 -9.37 -12.62 13.16
N THR A 154 -8.97 -13.88 13.36
CA THR A 154 -8.95 -14.86 12.27
C THR A 154 -10.38 -15.18 11.81
N LEU A 155 -10.86 -14.39 10.85
CA LEU A 155 -12.14 -14.55 10.19
C LEU A 155 -11.90 -15.41 8.96
N SER A 156 -12.52 -16.57 8.90
CA SER A 156 -12.37 -17.43 7.73
C SER A 156 -13.72 -17.86 7.19
N ARG A 157 -13.82 -17.91 5.86
CA ARG A 157 -14.96 -18.46 5.17
C ARG A 157 -14.48 -19.18 3.92
N MET A 158 -14.85 -20.45 3.82
CA MET A 158 -14.55 -21.27 2.66
C MET A 158 -15.69 -21.19 1.65
N ALA A 159 -15.38 -21.48 0.38
CA ALA A 159 -16.37 -21.63 -0.68
C ALA A 159 -17.30 -20.40 -0.85
N ILE A 160 -16.70 -19.20 -0.90
CA ILE A 160 -17.43 -17.99 -1.26
C ILE A 160 -17.73 -18.06 -2.76
N PRO A 161 -19.00 -18.03 -3.19
CA PRO A 161 -19.32 -18.01 -4.61
C PRO A 161 -18.83 -16.69 -5.22
N LEU A 162 -18.02 -16.78 -6.26
CA LEU A 162 -17.50 -15.62 -6.97
C LEU A 162 -18.47 -15.25 -8.11
N PRO A 163 -18.82 -13.96 -8.27
CA PRO A 163 -19.67 -13.53 -9.37
C PRO A 163 -18.95 -13.59 -10.74
N ILE A 164 -17.62 -13.75 -10.73
CA ILE A 164 -16.77 -13.81 -11.91
C ILE A 164 -15.77 -14.97 -11.80
N ALA A 165 -15.43 -15.58 -12.93
CA ALA A 165 -14.36 -16.56 -13.01
C ALA A 165 -13.02 -15.85 -12.85
N ILE A 166 -12.16 -16.37 -11.97
CA ILE A 166 -10.81 -15.85 -11.81
C ILE A 166 -9.91 -16.57 -12.82
N PRO A 167 -9.10 -15.83 -13.60
CA PRO A 167 -8.26 -16.45 -14.60
C PRO A 167 -7.01 -17.03 -13.91
N ILE A 168 -6.96 -18.36 -13.85
CA ILE A 168 -5.91 -19.15 -13.21
C ILE A 168 -5.07 -19.78 -14.32
N ASN A 169 -3.75 -19.60 -14.24
CA ASN A 169 -2.81 -20.22 -15.16
C ASN A 169 -2.65 -21.73 -14.85
N PRO A 170 -2.17 -22.54 -15.82
CA PRO A 170 -1.94 -23.98 -15.62
C PRO A 170 -0.94 -24.31 -14.50
N ASP A 171 -0.08 -23.36 -14.13
CA ASP A 171 0.91 -23.47 -13.05
C ASP A 171 0.35 -23.07 -11.66
N GLY A 172 -0.95 -22.79 -11.57
CA GLY A 172 -1.62 -22.41 -10.33
C GLY A 172 -1.43 -20.94 -9.94
N THR A 173 -0.81 -20.12 -10.80
CA THR A 173 -0.68 -18.67 -10.57
C THR A 173 -1.91 -17.91 -11.07
N LEU A 174 -2.18 -16.74 -10.49
CA LEU A 174 -3.21 -15.84 -11.02
C LEU A 174 -2.68 -15.19 -12.31
N SER A 175 -3.45 -15.25 -13.40
CA SER A 175 -3.11 -14.49 -14.61
C SER A 175 -3.53 -13.04 -14.41
N ILE A 176 -2.77 -12.32 -13.59
CA ILE A 176 -2.87 -10.87 -13.55
C ILE A 176 -2.23 -10.39 -14.86
N HIS A 177 -3.05 -10.15 -15.88
CA HIS A 177 -2.67 -9.27 -16.98
C HIS A 177 -2.54 -7.88 -16.36
N ILE A 178 -1.42 -7.63 -15.66
CA ILE A 178 -0.86 -6.29 -15.65
C ILE A 178 -0.46 -6.15 -17.09
N ASP A 179 -1.30 -5.44 -17.85
CA ASP A 179 -1.11 -5.23 -19.27
C ASP A 179 0.39 -5.01 -19.49
N GLU A 180 1.01 -5.88 -20.30
CA GLU A 180 2.42 -5.77 -20.64
C GLU A 180 2.73 -4.32 -21.09
N ASP A 181 1.67 -3.67 -21.59
CA ASP A 181 1.51 -2.27 -21.91
C ASP A 181 1.91 -1.29 -20.80
N ILE A 182 1.72 -1.51 -19.49
CA ILE A 182 2.16 -0.50 -18.49
C ILE A 182 3.69 -0.45 -18.39
N LEU A 183 4.36 -1.60 -18.30
CA LEU A 183 5.82 -1.63 -18.23
C LEU A 183 6.44 -1.20 -19.57
N THR A 184 5.87 -1.61 -20.71
CA THR A 184 6.31 -1.10 -22.02
C THR A 184 5.95 0.36 -22.24
N TRP A 185 4.83 0.87 -21.73
CA TRP A 185 4.43 2.29 -21.79
C TRP A 185 5.36 3.15 -20.95
N ILE A 186 5.69 2.71 -19.73
CA ILE A 186 6.72 3.29 -18.88
C ILE A 186 8.05 3.26 -19.64
N HIS A 187 8.49 2.11 -20.16
CA HIS A 187 9.75 2.01 -20.90
C HIS A 187 9.80 2.87 -22.17
N LYS A 188 8.68 2.99 -22.89
CA LYS A 188 8.56 3.75 -24.14
C LYS A 188 8.61 5.25 -23.87
N HIS A 189 7.84 5.76 -22.93
CA HIS A 189 7.80 7.20 -22.59
C HIS A 189 9.04 7.66 -21.83
N ILE A 190 9.85 6.75 -21.30
CA ILE A 190 11.04 7.05 -20.51
C ILE A 190 12.36 6.84 -21.30
N LYS A 191 12.30 6.25 -22.51
CA LYS A 191 13.43 6.15 -23.45
C LYS A 191 13.48 7.27 -24.48
N GLU A 192 12.45 8.13 -24.55
CA GLU A 192 12.41 9.29 -25.46
C GLU A 192 13.04 10.57 -24.87
N GLU A 193 13.77 10.48 -23.75
CA GLU A 193 14.64 11.55 -23.22
C GLU A 193 16.10 11.11 -23.06
#